data_AF-A0A943LAR5-F1
#
_entry.id   AF-A0A943LAR5-F1
#
_cell.length_a   1.000
_cell.length_b   1.000
_cell.length_c   1.000
_cell.angle_alpha   90.00
_cell.angle_beta   90.00
_cell.angle_gamma   90.00
#
_symmetry.space_group_name_H-M   'P 1'
#
loop_
_entity.id
_entity.type
_entity.pdbx_description
1 polymer ?
#
loop_
_entity_poly.entity_id
_entity_poly.type
_entity_poly.pdbx_seq_one_letter_code
_entity_poly.pdbx_strand_id
1 'polypeptide(L)'
;DEFPKYFLDYREKMSEDVRWDYRVISSDGTWSGNIFDFYFKIINRLTDNLNVPFRIVNGVRQEDTRVHEAVREAVANALIHADYRLPRGIVIEKGKTFFKVSNPGSLRITREEALKGGVSDPRNENIFKMFNILGVGERAGSGLENIQLAWREQEWLAPDLEELYDPDRISLTLRTVSMLPEESIRHLKLILKNKYSELSREEVMALVAADQEGYVTNNRLQQLLDTHAINGNKIISLLVDKGYLEADGVGRGRKYYLAEIFKNENNIKNEIIVKDSEGNIKLSNDEIRILEFIKENGYINNTLSRMELELKKHRSVDLFNSLLSKNKILRTGTGNKVRYTLPDGVAEQLSMIEEKK
;
A
#
# COMPACT_ATOMS: atom_id res chain seq x y z
N ASP A 1 0.74 43.75 -0.20
CA ASP A 1 0.69 42.32 -0.53
C ASP A 1 -0.74 41.85 -0.68
N GLU A 2 -1.13 41.42 -1.89
CA GLU A 2 -2.52 41.02 -2.18
C GLU A 2 -2.93 39.68 -1.54
N PHE A 3 -1.97 38.85 -1.10
CA PHE A 3 -2.23 37.55 -0.46
C PHE A 3 -1.34 37.33 0.77
N PRO A 4 -1.58 38.04 1.89
CA PRO A 4 -0.76 37.94 3.11
C PRO A 4 -0.82 36.57 3.81
N LYS A 5 -1.73 35.69 3.36
CA LYS A 5 -1.89 34.32 3.87
C LYS A 5 -1.37 33.26 2.90
N TYR A 6 -0.80 33.66 1.76
CA TYR A 6 -0.22 32.76 0.78
C TYR A 6 0.90 31.93 1.42
N PHE A 7 0.76 30.61 1.36
CA PHE A 7 1.74 29.69 1.88
C PHE A 7 1.61 28.33 1.17
N LEU A 8 2.74 27.79 0.73
CA LEU A 8 2.84 26.45 0.17
C LEU A 8 3.81 25.64 1.05
N ASP A 9 3.41 24.43 1.44
CA ASP A 9 4.20 23.54 2.29
C ASP A 9 4.12 22.11 1.75
N TYR A 10 5.24 21.59 1.28
CA TYR A 10 5.38 20.17 0.99
C TYR A 10 6.25 19.53 2.06
N ARG A 11 5.81 18.41 2.62
CA ARG A 11 6.53 17.67 3.66
C ARG A 11 6.48 16.16 3.43
N GLU A 12 7.62 15.53 3.65
CA GLU A 12 7.77 14.07 3.59
C GLU A 12 8.13 13.53 4.96
N LYS A 13 7.50 12.41 5.31
CA LYS A 13 7.83 11.65 6.52
C LYS A 13 7.79 10.15 6.25
N MET A 14 8.98 9.61 6.02
CA MET A 14 9.31 8.20 5.84
C MET A 14 9.96 7.60 7.08
N SER A 15 10.64 8.39 7.91
CA SER A 15 11.24 7.94 9.18
C SER A 15 10.47 8.46 10.40
N GLU A 16 10.58 7.74 11.52
CA GLU A 16 10.11 8.19 12.82
C GLU A 16 11.17 9.04 13.56
N ASP A 17 12.44 8.96 13.16
CA ASP A 17 13.58 9.55 13.85
C ASP A 17 13.72 11.06 13.61
N VAL A 18 13.21 11.55 12.47
CA VAL A 18 13.27 12.96 12.09
C VAL A 18 11.88 13.56 11.98
N ARG A 19 11.79 14.87 12.20
CA ARG A 19 10.51 15.59 12.08
C ARG A 19 9.97 15.50 10.66
N TRP A 20 10.83 15.71 9.66
CA TRP A 20 10.56 15.59 8.22
C TRP A 20 11.83 15.11 7.52
N ASP A 21 11.70 14.16 6.58
CA ASP A 21 12.81 13.70 5.73
C ASP A 21 13.11 14.71 4.62
N TYR A 22 12.08 15.41 4.15
CA TYR A 22 12.18 16.47 3.18
C TYR A 22 11.08 17.49 3.39
N ARG A 23 11.38 18.78 3.14
CA ARG A 23 10.40 19.85 3.23
C ARG A 23 10.72 20.99 2.26
N VAL A 24 9.69 21.54 1.61
CA VAL A 24 9.77 22.74 0.76
C VAL A 24 8.69 23.71 1.22
N ILE A 25 9.07 24.96 1.46
CA ILE A 25 8.11 26.01 1.84
C ILE A 25 8.27 27.24 0.94
N SER A 26 7.18 27.90 0.58
CA SER A 26 7.22 29.10 -0.28
C SER A 26 7.98 30.28 0.33
N SER A 27 8.23 30.25 1.64
CA SER A 27 8.93 31.31 2.39
C SER A 27 10.41 31.01 2.67
N ASP A 28 11.01 29.97 2.05
CA ASP A 28 12.41 29.61 2.33
C ASP A 28 13.44 30.51 1.61
N GLY A 29 13.02 31.29 0.61
CA GLY A 29 13.87 32.22 -0.14
C GLY A 29 14.90 31.57 -1.06
N THR A 30 14.89 30.24 -1.23
CA THR A 30 15.85 29.48 -2.06
C THR A 30 15.35 29.24 -3.49
N TRP A 31 14.09 29.58 -3.75
CA TRP A 31 13.43 29.51 -5.05
C TRP A 31 12.34 30.60 -5.11
N SER A 32 11.67 30.72 -6.25
CA SER A 32 10.72 31.81 -6.53
C SER A 32 9.51 31.88 -5.59
N GLY A 33 9.18 30.78 -4.91
CA GLY A 33 7.99 30.66 -4.07
C GLY A 33 6.66 30.54 -4.83
N ASN A 34 6.67 30.53 -6.18
CA ASN A 34 5.44 30.58 -6.99
C ASN A 34 4.80 29.18 -7.23
N ILE A 35 3.53 29.17 -7.64
CA ILE A 35 2.75 27.93 -7.82
C ILE A 35 3.35 27.00 -8.88
N PHE A 36 3.85 27.56 -9.98
CA PHE A 36 4.41 26.81 -11.10
C PHE A 36 5.67 26.07 -10.66
N ASP A 37 6.63 26.80 -10.07
CA ASP A 37 7.88 26.21 -9.60
C ASP A 37 7.62 25.24 -8.44
N PHE A 38 6.66 25.53 -7.57
CA PHE A 38 6.28 24.62 -6.48
C PHE A 38 5.84 23.26 -7.03
N TYR A 39 4.93 23.26 -8.00
CA TYR A 39 4.43 22.03 -8.62
C TYR A 39 5.58 21.18 -9.17
N PHE A 40 6.43 21.75 -10.04
CA PHE A 40 7.52 20.99 -10.66
C PHE A 40 8.61 20.58 -9.66
N LYS A 41 8.84 21.36 -8.60
CA LYS A 41 9.83 21.06 -7.57
C LYS A 41 9.45 19.86 -6.71
N ILE A 42 8.14 19.63 -6.50
CA ILE A 42 7.67 18.52 -5.65
C ILE A 42 7.21 17.32 -6.45
N ILE A 43 6.74 17.49 -7.70
CA ILE A 43 5.97 16.44 -8.36
C ILE A 43 6.77 15.16 -8.62
N ASN A 44 7.99 15.29 -9.13
CA ASN A 44 8.87 14.14 -9.38
C ASN A 44 9.12 13.38 -8.08
N ARG A 45 9.45 14.11 -7.02
CA ARG A 45 9.72 13.54 -5.70
C ARG A 45 8.49 12.93 -5.05
N LEU A 46 7.31 13.49 -5.29
CA LEU A 46 6.03 12.96 -4.84
C LEU A 46 5.76 11.61 -5.52
N THR A 47 5.99 11.50 -6.82
CA THR A 47 5.75 10.29 -7.61
C THR A 47 6.89 9.28 -7.59
N ASP A 48 8.09 9.68 -7.18
CA ASP A 48 9.26 8.81 -7.09
C ASP A 48 9.01 7.64 -6.13
N ASN A 49 9.43 6.45 -6.54
CA ASN A 49 9.31 5.20 -5.79
C ASN A 49 7.88 4.84 -5.38
N LEU A 50 6.87 5.30 -6.13
CA LEU A 50 5.53 4.73 -6.02
C LEU A 50 5.61 3.22 -6.25
N ASN A 51 5.29 2.44 -5.22
CA ASN A 51 5.28 0.98 -5.28
C ASN A 51 4.02 0.48 -6.02
N VAL A 52 3.90 0.84 -7.29
CA VAL A 52 2.84 0.38 -8.18
C VAL A 52 3.32 -0.85 -8.97
N PRO A 53 2.45 -1.86 -9.18
CA PRO A 53 2.76 -3.02 -10.00
C PRO A 53 3.25 -2.61 -11.38
N PHE A 54 4.33 -3.26 -11.80
CA PHE A 54 5.00 -3.04 -13.07
C PHE A 54 4.05 -3.29 -14.27
N ARG A 55 3.92 -2.32 -15.17
CA ARG A 55 3.18 -2.47 -16.44
C ARG A 55 4.14 -2.35 -17.63
N ILE A 56 4.10 -3.33 -18.53
CA ILE A 56 4.75 -3.28 -19.86
C ILE A 56 3.66 -3.03 -20.89
N VAL A 57 3.86 -2.03 -21.75
CA VAL A 57 3.04 -1.81 -22.94
C VAL A 57 3.96 -1.88 -24.16
N ASN A 58 3.65 -2.76 -25.11
CA ASN A 58 4.44 -2.95 -26.34
C ASN A 58 5.94 -3.25 -26.10
N GLY A 59 6.27 -4.00 -25.05
CA GLY A 59 7.66 -4.32 -24.71
C GLY A 59 8.45 -3.19 -24.05
N VAL A 60 7.83 -2.02 -23.85
CA VAL A 60 8.43 -0.88 -23.15
C VAL A 60 7.85 -0.78 -21.74
N ARG A 61 8.74 -0.60 -20.76
CA ARG A 61 8.35 -0.31 -19.37
C ARG A 61 7.64 1.04 -19.32
N GLN A 62 6.39 1.06 -18.85
CA GLN A 62 5.75 2.32 -18.48
C GLN A 62 6.28 2.76 -17.12
N GLU A 63 7.06 3.83 -17.10
CA GLU A 63 7.44 4.51 -15.86
C GLU A 63 6.30 5.37 -15.32
N ASP A 64 5.50 5.96 -16.23
CA ASP A 64 4.35 6.79 -15.89
C ASP A 64 3.06 5.95 -15.92
N THR A 65 2.42 5.78 -14.75
CA THR A 65 1.20 4.97 -14.61
C THR A 65 -0.01 5.86 -14.29
N ARG A 66 -1.24 5.31 -14.39
CA ARG A 66 -2.47 6.05 -13.98
C ARG A 66 -2.42 6.58 -12.55
N VAL A 67 -1.64 5.94 -11.66
CA VAL A 67 -1.43 6.43 -10.29
C VAL A 67 -0.58 7.71 -10.28
N HIS A 68 0.45 7.78 -11.13
CA HIS A 68 1.27 8.98 -11.26
C HIS A 68 0.44 10.15 -11.79
N GLU A 69 -0.38 9.91 -12.82
CA GLU A 69 -1.36 10.88 -13.33
C GLU A 69 -2.31 11.34 -12.23
N ALA A 70 -2.87 10.42 -11.45
CA ALA A 70 -3.78 10.74 -10.35
C ALA A 70 -3.12 11.56 -9.23
N VAL A 71 -1.85 11.29 -8.90
CA VAL A 71 -1.10 12.10 -7.93
C VAL A 71 -0.85 13.52 -8.46
N ARG A 72 -0.48 13.66 -9.74
CA ARG A 72 -0.33 14.96 -10.41
C ARG A 72 -1.63 15.76 -10.39
N GLU A 73 -2.72 15.09 -10.74
CA GLU A 73 -4.07 15.64 -10.75
C GLU A 73 -4.50 16.12 -9.35
N ALA A 74 -4.23 15.35 -8.30
CA ALA A 74 -4.56 15.73 -6.92
C ALA A 74 -3.83 17.02 -6.49
N VAL A 75 -2.55 17.14 -6.82
CA VAL A 75 -1.76 18.34 -6.52
C VAL A 75 -2.26 19.54 -7.33
N ALA A 76 -2.48 19.36 -8.64
CA ALA A 76 -2.99 20.42 -9.51
C ALA A 76 -4.35 20.92 -9.01
N ASN A 77 -5.28 20.02 -8.68
CA ASN A 77 -6.60 20.39 -8.17
C ASN A 77 -6.51 21.22 -6.88
N ALA A 78 -5.63 20.87 -5.96
CA ALA A 78 -5.43 21.69 -4.77
C ALA A 78 -4.88 23.09 -5.08
N LEU A 79 -3.95 23.21 -6.02
CA LEU A 79 -3.39 24.51 -6.44
C LEU A 79 -4.42 25.35 -7.22
N ILE A 80 -5.26 24.72 -8.03
CA ILE A 80 -6.29 25.39 -8.85
C ILE A 80 -7.46 25.86 -7.99
N HIS A 81 -7.89 25.06 -7.02
CA HIS A 81 -9.11 25.33 -6.25
C HIS A 81 -8.87 26.00 -4.88
N ALA A 82 -7.61 26.19 -4.47
CA ALA A 82 -7.27 26.87 -3.23
C ALA A 82 -7.81 28.31 -3.14
N ASP A 83 -8.32 28.67 -1.97
CA ASP A 83 -8.55 30.07 -1.62
C ASP A 83 -7.29 30.69 -0.99
N TYR A 84 -6.49 31.37 -1.83
CA TYR A 84 -5.23 31.99 -1.41
C TYR A 84 -5.37 33.16 -0.42
N ARG A 85 -6.59 33.60 -0.12
CA ARG A 85 -6.85 34.64 0.89
C ARG A 85 -6.97 34.08 2.31
N LEU A 86 -7.26 32.80 2.43
CA LEU A 86 -7.49 32.12 3.71
C LEU A 86 -6.18 31.64 4.37
N PRO A 87 -6.16 31.50 5.71
CA PRO A 87 -4.97 31.06 6.45
C PRO A 87 -4.65 29.57 6.23
N ARG A 88 -3.51 29.13 6.78
CA ARG A 88 -2.97 27.75 6.77
C ARG A 88 -2.42 27.23 5.44
N GLY A 89 -2.67 27.94 4.34
CA GLY A 89 -2.06 27.65 3.04
C GLY A 89 -2.32 26.23 2.52
N ILE A 90 -1.62 25.90 1.43
CA ILE A 90 -1.67 24.56 0.84
C ILE A 90 -0.61 23.70 1.50
N VAL A 91 -1.02 22.52 1.96
CA VAL A 91 -0.13 21.54 2.61
C VAL A 91 -0.24 20.21 1.86
N ILE A 92 0.90 19.71 1.40
CA ILE A 92 1.03 18.43 0.72
C ILE A 92 1.94 17.54 1.57
N GLU A 93 1.45 16.35 1.90
CA GLU A 93 2.15 15.41 2.76
C GLU A 93 2.35 14.09 2.04
N LYS A 94 3.58 13.57 2.09
CA LYS A 94 3.91 12.20 1.67
C LYS A 94 4.32 11.41 2.89
N GLY A 95 3.55 10.37 3.21
CA GLY A 95 3.91 9.35 4.19
C GLY A 95 4.34 8.04 3.52
N LYS A 96 4.70 7.05 4.33
CA LYS A 96 5.04 5.69 3.85
C LYS A 96 3.94 5.06 2.98
N THR A 97 2.68 5.29 3.36
CA THR A 97 1.51 4.58 2.78
C THR A 97 0.39 5.53 2.38
N PHE A 98 0.66 6.83 2.26
CA PHE A 98 -0.36 7.80 1.87
C PHE A 98 0.24 9.07 1.26
N PHE A 99 -0.60 9.74 0.49
CA PHE A 99 -0.46 11.13 0.09
C PHE A 99 -1.64 11.90 0.65
N LYS A 100 -1.39 13.09 1.21
CA LYS A 100 -2.47 13.97 1.68
C LYS A 100 -2.27 15.33 1.06
N VAL A 101 -3.28 15.81 0.36
CA VAL A 101 -3.27 17.13 -0.26
C VAL A 101 -4.37 17.94 0.41
N SER A 102 -4.01 19.09 0.97
CA SER A 102 -4.98 19.96 1.64
C SER A 102 -4.83 21.39 1.18
N ASN A 103 -5.94 22.01 0.79
CA ASN A 103 -6.01 23.40 0.38
C ASN A 103 -7.07 24.16 1.19
N PRO A 104 -6.89 25.47 1.40
CA PRO A 104 -7.88 26.29 2.07
C PRO A 104 -9.10 26.53 1.18
N GLY A 105 -10.24 26.75 1.83
CA GLY A 105 -11.53 27.01 1.18
C GLY A 105 -12.42 25.76 1.13
N SER A 106 -13.55 25.91 0.45
CA SER A 106 -14.62 24.94 0.30
C SER A 106 -14.82 24.50 -1.15
N LEU A 107 -15.52 23.38 -1.34
CA LEU A 107 -16.00 22.95 -2.65
C LEU A 107 -17.02 23.98 -3.18
N ARG A 108 -16.92 24.32 -4.48
CA ARG A 108 -17.89 25.21 -5.16
C ARG A 108 -19.04 24.45 -5.83
N ILE A 109 -18.95 23.13 -5.84
CA ILE A 109 -19.94 22.17 -6.31
C ILE A 109 -20.23 21.19 -5.19
N THR A 110 -21.28 20.39 -5.31
CA THR A 110 -21.54 19.36 -4.30
C THR A 110 -20.44 18.30 -4.30
N ARG A 111 -20.24 17.64 -3.14
CA ARG A 111 -19.30 16.52 -3.02
C ARG A 111 -19.61 15.40 -4.03
N GLU A 112 -20.89 15.11 -4.26
CA GLU A 112 -21.31 14.08 -5.21
C GLU A 112 -20.94 14.43 -6.65
N GLU A 113 -21.17 15.68 -7.08
CA GLU A 113 -20.76 16.17 -8.40
C GLU A 113 -19.23 16.13 -8.57
N ALA A 114 -18.50 16.53 -7.52
CA ALA A 114 -17.04 16.51 -7.53
C ALA A 114 -16.49 15.09 -7.73
N LEU A 115 -17.08 14.08 -7.06
CA LEU A 115 -16.63 12.68 -7.14
C LEU A 115 -17.07 12.00 -8.44
N LYS A 116 -18.29 12.29 -8.93
CA LYS A 116 -18.82 11.73 -10.17
C LYS A 116 -18.11 12.28 -11.41
N GLY A 117 -17.65 13.52 -11.32
CA GLY A 117 -17.02 14.22 -12.42
C GLY A 117 -17.99 14.75 -13.48
N GLY A 118 -17.43 15.36 -14.52
CA GLY A 118 -18.15 16.00 -15.64
C GLY A 118 -18.55 17.46 -15.41
N VAL A 119 -18.39 17.98 -14.18
CA VAL A 119 -18.64 19.38 -13.83
C VAL A 119 -17.39 19.96 -13.16
N SER A 120 -16.98 21.17 -13.55
CA SER A 120 -15.86 21.89 -12.94
C SER A 120 -16.18 23.37 -12.78
N ASP A 121 -15.99 23.90 -11.57
CA ASP A 121 -16.04 25.33 -11.26
C ASP A 121 -14.71 25.74 -10.58
N PRO A 122 -13.64 26.03 -11.36
CA PRO A 122 -12.34 26.39 -10.81
C PRO A 122 -12.39 27.72 -10.08
N ARG A 123 -11.85 27.76 -8.85
CA ARG A 123 -11.74 29.01 -8.08
C ARG A 123 -10.77 29.99 -8.74
N ASN A 124 -9.70 29.47 -9.35
CA ASN A 124 -8.68 30.27 -10.01
C ASN A 124 -8.56 29.88 -11.50
N GLU A 125 -9.36 30.50 -12.36
CA GLU A 125 -9.41 30.18 -13.80
C GLU A 125 -8.05 30.33 -14.51
N ASN A 126 -7.24 31.33 -14.14
CA ASN A 126 -5.95 31.53 -14.79
C ASN A 126 -4.93 30.46 -14.38
N ILE A 127 -4.99 29.99 -13.13
CA ILE A 127 -4.16 28.86 -12.67
C ILE A 127 -4.61 27.58 -13.38
N PHE A 128 -5.93 27.37 -13.51
CA PHE A 128 -6.49 26.26 -14.30
C PHE A 128 -6.00 26.29 -15.76
N LYS A 129 -6.10 27.44 -16.44
CA LYS A 129 -5.61 27.61 -17.82
C LYS A 129 -4.12 27.31 -17.94
N MET A 130 -3.31 27.75 -16.97
CA MET A 130 -1.87 27.45 -16.93
C MET A 130 -1.62 25.94 -16.89
N PHE A 131 -2.27 25.19 -15.99
CA PHE A 131 -2.09 23.74 -15.90
C PHE A 131 -2.57 23.00 -17.16
N ASN A 132 -3.67 23.43 -17.77
CA ASN A 132 -4.14 22.87 -19.04
C ASN A 132 -3.10 23.03 -20.17
N ILE A 133 -2.45 24.19 -20.27
CA ILE A 133 -1.38 24.42 -21.27
C ILE A 133 -0.19 23.48 -21.03
N LEU A 134 0.08 23.12 -19.78
CA LEU A 134 1.15 22.21 -19.39
C LEU A 134 0.78 20.73 -19.57
N GLY A 135 -0.42 20.40 -20.04
CA GLY A 135 -0.90 19.03 -20.16
C GLY A 135 -1.23 18.37 -18.81
N VAL A 136 -1.47 19.16 -17.76
CA VAL A 136 -1.88 18.68 -16.44
C VAL A 136 -3.35 19.02 -16.24
N GLY A 137 -4.21 18.02 -16.02
CA GLY A 137 -5.65 18.25 -15.87
C GLY A 137 -6.41 18.41 -17.20
N GLU A 138 -5.94 17.79 -18.28
CA GLU A 138 -6.45 17.92 -19.67
C GLU A 138 -7.98 17.79 -19.83
N ARG A 139 -8.68 17.15 -18.88
CA ARG A 139 -10.11 16.90 -18.95
C ARG A 139 -10.84 17.57 -17.77
N ALA A 140 -11.30 18.78 -18.03
CA ALA A 140 -12.12 19.56 -17.10
C ALA A 140 -13.22 18.70 -16.45
N GLY A 141 -13.23 18.65 -15.12
CA GLY A 141 -14.26 17.98 -14.35
C GLY A 141 -14.09 16.47 -14.19
N SER A 142 -13.08 15.81 -14.77
CA SER A 142 -12.87 14.35 -14.57
C SER A 142 -11.75 14.01 -13.58
N GLY A 143 -11.11 15.02 -12.99
CA GLY A 143 -9.90 14.85 -12.18
C GLY A 143 -10.08 13.88 -11.00
N LEU A 144 -11.06 14.14 -10.13
CA LEU A 144 -11.36 13.30 -8.97
C LEU A 144 -11.87 11.91 -9.37
N GLU A 145 -12.69 11.81 -10.42
CA GLU A 145 -13.15 10.52 -10.97
C GLU A 145 -11.95 9.67 -11.42
N ASN A 146 -11.01 10.24 -12.18
CA ASN A 146 -9.82 9.54 -12.64
C ASN A 146 -8.91 9.10 -11.47
N ILE A 147 -8.81 9.91 -10.42
CA ILE A 147 -8.08 9.55 -9.19
C ILE A 147 -8.73 8.32 -8.54
N GLN A 148 -10.06 8.28 -8.43
CA GLN A 148 -10.77 7.12 -7.88
C GLN A 148 -10.56 5.87 -8.74
N LEU A 149 -10.66 6.00 -10.06
CA LEU A 149 -10.44 4.89 -10.99
C LEU A 149 -9.01 4.32 -10.86
N ALA A 150 -8.01 5.20 -10.80
CA ALA A 150 -6.61 4.79 -10.64
C ALA A 150 -6.38 4.04 -9.32
N TRP A 151 -6.97 4.50 -8.22
CA TRP A 151 -6.87 3.82 -6.92
C TRP A 151 -7.60 2.47 -6.90
N ARG A 152 -8.79 2.41 -7.50
CA ARG A 152 -9.57 1.17 -7.60
C ARG A 152 -8.87 0.11 -8.44
N GLU A 153 -8.18 0.51 -9.51
CA GLU A 153 -7.35 -0.41 -10.32
C GLU A 153 -6.20 -1.06 -9.54
N GLN A 154 -5.69 -0.38 -8.50
CA GLN A 154 -4.66 -0.93 -7.61
C GLN A 154 -5.24 -1.73 -6.44
N GLU A 155 -6.57 -1.82 -6.37
CA GLU A 155 -7.28 -2.37 -5.21
C GLU A 155 -6.88 -1.69 -3.90
N TRP A 156 -6.52 -0.41 -3.96
CA TRP A 156 -6.18 0.41 -2.80
C TRP A 156 -7.42 1.06 -2.20
N LEU A 157 -7.33 1.41 -0.91
CA LEU A 157 -8.40 2.12 -0.21
C LEU A 157 -8.84 3.36 -0.99
N ALA A 158 -10.16 3.53 -1.17
CA ALA A 158 -10.71 4.62 -1.95
C ALA A 158 -10.22 6.00 -1.44
N PRO A 159 -9.94 6.95 -2.35
CA PRO A 159 -9.60 8.32 -2.00
C PRO A 159 -10.63 8.94 -1.05
N ASP A 160 -10.16 9.56 0.03
CA ASP A 160 -11.01 10.19 1.03
C ASP A 160 -10.97 11.71 0.89
N LEU A 161 -12.11 12.31 0.53
CA LEU A 161 -12.29 13.74 0.38
C LEU A 161 -13.03 14.29 1.60
N GLU A 162 -12.34 15.04 2.45
CA GLU A 162 -12.89 15.67 3.64
C GLU A 162 -13.04 17.18 3.39
N GLU A 163 -14.18 17.73 3.80
CA GLU A 163 -14.41 19.17 3.90
C GLU A 163 -14.56 19.53 5.38
N LEU A 164 -13.67 20.37 5.87
CA LEU A 164 -13.69 20.91 7.22
C LEU A 164 -14.21 22.34 7.16
N TYR A 165 -15.03 22.71 8.14
CA TYR A 165 -15.53 24.06 8.34
C TYR A 165 -14.90 24.67 9.60
N ASP A 166 -14.78 25.99 9.64
CA ASP A 166 -14.25 26.74 10.80
C ASP A 166 -12.84 26.29 11.27
N PRO A 167 -11.78 26.47 10.46
CA PRO A 167 -11.75 27.16 9.18
C PRO A 167 -11.91 26.23 7.97
N ASP A 168 -12.47 26.78 6.89
CA ASP A 168 -12.71 26.07 5.63
C ASP A 168 -11.43 25.45 5.06
N ARG A 169 -11.49 24.12 4.87
CA ARG A 169 -10.36 23.36 4.33
C ARG A 169 -10.85 22.09 3.63
N ILE A 170 -10.39 21.90 2.40
CA ILE A 170 -10.52 20.63 1.69
C ILE A 170 -9.27 19.79 1.90
N SER A 171 -9.46 18.51 2.12
CA SER A 171 -8.40 17.53 2.26
C SER A 171 -8.71 16.27 1.47
N LEU A 172 -7.86 15.94 0.50
CA LEU A 172 -7.88 14.68 -0.22
C LEU A 172 -6.77 13.77 0.31
N THR A 173 -7.14 12.61 0.85
CA THR A 173 -6.20 11.60 1.33
C THR A 173 -6.22 10.39 0.40
N LEU A 174 -5.07 10.09 -0.19
CA LEU A 174 -4.83 8.98 -1.10
C LEU A 174 -3.98 7.91 -0.41
N ARG A 175 -4.59 6.83 0.06
CA ARG A 175 -3.88 5.76 0.79
C ARG A 175 -3.39 4.70 -0.19
N THR A 176 -2.12 4.33 -0.15
CA THR A 176 -1.54 3.26 -0.97
C THR A 176 -1.58 1.90 -0.26
N VAL A 177 -2.45 1.78 0.74
CA VAL A 177 -2.71 0.52 1.44
C VAL A 177 -3.70 -0.28 0.61
N SER A 178 -3.30 -1.50 0.24
CA SER A 178 -4.20 -2.46 -0.41
C SER A 178 -5.39 -2.76 0.50
N MET A 179 -6.60 -2.73 -0.09
CA MET A 179 -7.80 -3.29 0.52
C MET A 179 -7.68 -4.80 0.72
N LEU A 180 -6.76 -5.45 0.01
CA LEU A 180 -6.43 -6.86 0.11
C LEU A 180 -4.91 -7.01 0.34
N PRO A 181 -4.39 -6.85 1.57
CA PRO A 181 -2.99 -7.13 1.86
C PRO A 181 -2.67 -8.59 1.53
N GLU A 182 -1.51 -8.84 0.94
CA GLU A 182 -1.09 -10.22 0.67
C GLU A 182 -1.09 -11.09 1.93
N GLU A 183 -0.73 -10.52 3.09
CA GLU A 183 -0.74 -11.23 4.36
C GLU A 183 -2.16 -11.64 4.78
N SER A 184 -3.16 -10.74 4.68
CA SER A 184 -4.56 -11.07 4.94
C SER A 184 -5.11 -12.07 3.92
N ILE A 185 -4.79 -11.93 2.63
CA ILE A 185 -5.19 -12.91 1.61
C ILE A 185 -4.57 -14.28 1.90
N ARG A 186 -3.28 -14.32 2.27
CA ARG A 186 -2.59 -15.56 2.65
C ARG A 186 -3.25 -16.18 3.88
N HIS A 187 -3.54 -15.37 4.89
CA HIS A 187 -4.22 -15.78 6.10
C HIS A 187 -5.58 -16.44 5.77
N LEU A 188 -6.41 -15.76 4.97
CA LEU A 188 -7.71 -16.29 4.52
C LEU A 188 -7.56 -17.58 3.70
N LYS A 189 -6.62 -17.64 2.75
CA LYS A 189 -6.36 -18.83 1.92
C LYS A 189 -5.90 -20.04 2.75
N LEU A 190 -5.06 -19.82 3.76
CA LEU A 190 -4.56 -20.88 4.63
C LEU A 190 -5.69 -21.54 5.43
N ILE A 191 -6.60 -20.72 5.98
CA ILE A 191 -7.69 -21.21 6.83
C ILE A 191 -8.82 -21.81 5.99
N LEU A 192 -9.22 -21.13 4.91
CA LEU A 192 -10.37 -21.55 4.12
C LEU A 192 -10.03 -22.60 3.07
N LYS A 193 -8.75 -22.76 2.70
CA LYS A 193 -8.27 -23.74 1.70
C LYS A 193 -9.16 -23.71 0.45
N ASN A 194 -9.79 -24.83 0.08
CA ASN A 194 -10.65 -24.95 -1.10
C ASN A 194 -11.91 -24.07 -1.03
N LYS A 195 -12.37 -23.70 0.18
CA LYS A 195 -13.54 -22.82 0.35
C LYS A 195 -13.23 -21.37 0.01
N TYR A 196 -11.94 -20.97 -0.05
CA TYR A 196 -11.56 -19.63 -0.47
C TYR A 196 -11.96 -19.36 -1.93
N SER A 197 -11.81 -20.36 -2.82
CA SER A 197 -12.19 -20.21 -4.23
C SER A 197 -13.70 -20.10 -4.46
N GLU A 198 -14.52 -20.40 -3.44
CA GLU A 198 -15.98 -20.26 -3.48
C GLU A 198 -16.44 -18.86 -3.05
N LEU A 199 -15.53 -18.03 -2.53
CA LEU A 199 -15.83 -16.67 -2.11
C LEU A 199 -15.86 -15.71 -3.30
N SER A 200 -16.85 -14.81 -3.31
CA SER A 200 -16.84 -13.67 -4.23
C SER A 200 -15.79 -12.64 -3.82
N ARG A 201 -15.43 -11.74 -4.73
CA ARG A 201 -14.49 -10.64 -4.45
C ARG A 201 -14.97 -9.78 -3.30
N GLU A 202 -16.27 -9.47 -3.27
CA GLU A 202 -16.93 -8.68 -2.24
C GLU A 202 -16.88 -9.35 -0.87
N GLU A 203 -17.05 -10.67 -0.83
CA GLU A 203 -16.94 -11.48 0.39
C GLU A 203 -15.51 -11.47 0.94
N VAL A 204 -14.50 -11.62 0.07
CA VAL A 204 -13.09 -11.52 0.47
C VAL A 204 -12.78 -10.14 1.03
N MET A 205 -13.26 -9.06 0.38
CA MET A 205 -13.06 -7.69 0.86
C MET A 205 -13.69 -7.45 2.24
N ALA A 206 -14.87 -8.00 2.51
CA ALA A 206 -15.50 -7.90 3.83
C ALA A 206 -14.68 -8.63 4.92
N LEU A 207 -14.15 -9.81 4.62
CA LEU A 207 -13.30 -10.57 5.54
C LEU A 207 -11.96 -9.87 5.81
N VAL A 208 -11.32 -9.33 4.77
CA VAL A 208 -10.07 -8.58 4.94
C VAL A 208 -10.30 -7.28 5.71
N ALA A 209 -11.40 -6.57 5.47
CA ALA A 209 -11.74 -5.38 6.26
C ALA A 209 -11.90 -5.73 7.75
N ALA A 210 -12.55 -6.85 8.07
CA ALA A 210 -12.66 -7.33 9.44
C ALA A 210 -11.31 -7.79 10.04
N ASP A 211 -10.42 -8.37 9.23
CA ASP A 211 -9.05 -8.76 9.62
C ASP A 211 -8.20 -7.54 9.99
N GLN A 212 -8.22 -6.50 9.14
CA GLN A 212 -7.40 -5.31 9.31
C GLN A 212 -7.93 -4.32 10.35
N GLU A 213 -9.25 -4.09 10.35
CA GLU A 213 -9.90 -3.09 11.19
C GLU A 213 -10.42 -3.69 12.50
N GLY A 214 -10.28 -5.01 12.68
CA GLY A 214 -10.80 -5.78 13.81
C GLY A 214 -12.29 -6.09 13.71
N TYR A 215 -13.07 -5.29 12.98
CA TYR A 215 -14.48 -5.55 12.66
C TYR A 215 -14.88 -4.84 11.37
N VAL A 216 -15.99 -5.27 10.77
CA VAL A 216 -16.64 -4.58 9.65
C VAL A 216 -18.07 -4.21 10.00
N THR A 217 -18.58 -3.13 9.41
CA THR A 217 -19.99 -2.71 9.51
C THR A 217 -20.61 -2.63 8.13
N ASN A 218 -21.94 -2.67 8.03
CA ASN A 218 -22.60 -2.50 6.73
C ASN A 218 -22.30 -1.14 6.10
N ASN A 219 -22.24 -0.06 6.90
CA ASN A 219 -21.88 1.26 6.36
C ASN A 219 -20.45 1.28 5.80
N ARG A 220 -19.50 0.65 6.51
CA ARG A 220 -18.12 0.49 6.05
C ARG A 220 -18.07 -0.30 4.74
N LEU A 221 -18.83 -1.39 4.64
CA LEU A 221 -18.85 -2.22 3.45
C LEU A 221 -19.47 -1.50 2.24
N GLN A 222 -20.51 -0.67 2.45
CA GLN A 222 -21.07 0.19 1.40
C GLN A 222 -20.04 1.17 0.85
N GLN A 223 -19.22 1.76 1.73
CA GLN A 223 -18.11 2.64 1.32
C GLN A 223 -17.00 1.89 0.57
N LEU A 224 -16.68 0.66 0.99
CA LEU A 224 -15.63 -0.14 0.38
C LEU A 224 -16.01 -0.70 -1.00
N LEU A 225 -17.27 -1.10 -1.17
CA LEU A 225 -17.76 -1.78 -2.37
C LEU A 225 -18.57 -0.88 -3.31
N ASP A 226 -18.77 0.39 -2.96
CA ASP A 226 -19.67 1.32 -3.66
C ASP A 226 -21.04 0.67 -3.95
N THR A 227 -21.67 0.17 -2.88
CA THR A 227 -22.90 -0.62 -2.98
C THR A 227 -23.99 -0.10 -2.04
N HIS A 228 -25.24 -0.44 -2.33
CA HIS A 228 -26.37 -0.07 -1.48
C HIS A 228 -26.44 -0.94 -0.22
N ALA A 229 -27.04 -0.39 0.85
CA ALA A 229 -27.17 -1.05 2.15
C ALA A 229 -27.78 -2.47 2.11
N ILE A 230 -28.67 -2.73 1.15
CA ILE A 230 -29.29 -4.05 0.95
C ILE A 230 -28.24 -5.08 0.51
N ASN A 231 -27.36 -4.71 -0.41
CA ASN A 231 -26.32 -5.61 -0.93
C ASN A 231 -25.22 -5.84 0.12
N GLY A 232 -24.81 -4.78 0.83
CA GLY A 232 -23.87 -4.91 1.94
C GLY A 232 -24.39 -5.85 3.04
N ASN A 233 -25.67 -5.72 3.41
CA ASN A 233 -26.30 -6.66 4.36
C ASN A 233 -26.34 -8.10 3.83
N LYS A 234 -26.64 -8.31 2.53
CA LYS A 234 -26.64 -9.66 1.95
C LYS A 234 -25.27 -10.33 2.05
N ILE A 235 -24.20 -9.61 1.71
CA ILE A 235 -22.82 -10.12 1.79
C ILE A 235 -22.48 -10.50 3.23
N ILE A 236 -22.77 -9.60 4.18
CA ILE A 236 -22.49 -9.86 5.59
C ILE A 236 -23.31 -11.05 6.10
N SER A 237 -24.60 -11.14 5.78
CA SER A 237 -25.44 -12.27 6.17
C SER A 237 -24.92 -13.59 5.62
N LEU A 238 -24.52 -13.64 4.34
CA LEU A 238 -23.92 -14.83 3.74
C LEU A 238 -22.64 -15.26 4.44
N LEU A 239 -21.79 -14.32 4.83
CA LEU A 239 -20.55 -14.62 5.57
C LEU A 239 -20.82 -15.09 7.00
N VAL A 240 -21.88 -14.58 7.64
CA VAL A 240 -22.33 -15.08 8.94
C VAL A 240 -22.92 -16.49 8.81
N ASP A 241 -23.72 -16.74 7.79
CA ASP A 241 -24.31 -18.06 7.50
C ASP A 241 -23.24 -19.11 7.16
N LYS A 242 -22.18 -18.70 6.45
CA LYS A 242 -20.98 -19.52 6.19
C LYS A 242 -20.12 -19.75 7.45
N GLY A 243 -20.39 -19.07 8.56
CA GLY A 243 -19.63 -19.14 9.79
C GLY A 243 -18.27 -18.44 9.74
N TYR A 244 -18.10 -17.47 8.83
CA TYR A 244 -16.85 -16.73 8.67
C TYR A 244 -16.83 -15.40 9.42
N LEU A 245 -18.01 -14.83 9.68
CA LEU A 245 -18.19 -13.65 10.52
C LEU A 245 -19.11 -13.96 11.71
N GLU A 246 -18.80 -13.35 12.84
CA GLU A 246 -19.62 -13.35 14.04
C GLU A 246 -20.18 -11.96 14.28
N ALA A 247 -21.50 -11.88 14.49
CA ALA A 247 -22.18 -10.62 14.65
C ALA A 247 -22.29 -10.25 16.14
N ASP A 248 -21.99 -8.99 16.44
CA ASP A 248 -22.05 -8.42 17.78
C ASP A 248 -22.90 -7.14 17.79
N GLY A 249 -23.80 -7.06 18.78
CA GLY A 249 -24.77 -5.99 18.93
C GLY A 249 -26.00 -6.08 18.00
N VAL A 250 -26.85 -5.05 18.08
CA VAL A 250 -28.16 -4.98 17.41
C VAL A 250 -28.36 -3.61 16.74
N GLY A 251 -29.03 -3.59 15.59
CA GLY A 251 -29.45 -2.34 14.92
C GLY A 251 -28.36 -1.66 14.09
N ARG A 252 -28.41 -0.33 14.01
CA ARG A 252 -27.60 0.50 13.08
C ARG A 252 -26.10 0.54 13.38
N GLY A 253 -25.68 0.05 14.55
CA GLY A 253 -24.27 -0.04 14.98
C GLY A 253 -23.73 -1.47 15.06
N ARG A 254 -24.44 -2.45 14.48
CA ARG A 254 -24.03 -3.86 14.52
C ARG A 254 -22.65 -4.04 13.88
N LYS A 255 -21.75 -4.69 14.61
CA LYS A 255 -20.38 -4.97 14.18
C LYS A 255 -20.25 -6.45 13.87
N TYR A 256 -19.36 -6.76 12.93
CA TYR A 256 -19.10 -8.12 12.50
C TYR A 256 -17.60 -8.39 12.60
N TYR A 257 -17.23 -9.41 13.37
CA TYR A 257 -15.84 -9.79 13.64
C TYR A 257 -15.52 -11.07 12.87
N LEU A 258 -14.25 -11.31 12.56
CA LEU A 258 -13.83 -12.62 12.08
C LEU A 258 -14.16 -13.71 13.11
N ALA A 259 -14.73 -14.80 12.62
CA ALA A 259 -15.08 -15.96 13.43
C ALA A 259 -13.84 -16.61 14.06
N GLU A 260 -14.04 -17.40 15.13
CA GLU A 260 -12.92 -18.05 15.85
C GLU A 260 -11.98 -18.89 14.98
N ILE A 261 -12.48 -19.42 13.86
CA ILE A 261 -11.68 -20.18 12.89
C ILE A 261 -10.48 -19.38 12.35
N PHE A 262 -10.56 -18.04 12.37
CA PHE A 262 -9.50 -17.13 11.93
C PHE A 262 -8.57 -16.65 13.06
N LYS A 263 -8.85 -17.00 14.32
CA LYS A 263 -8.05 -16.57 15.48
C LYS A 263 -7.02 -17.61 15.92
N ASN A 264 -7.04 -18.82 15.34
CA ASN A 264 -6.13 -19.91 15.69
C ASN A 264 -4.75 -19.79 15.01
N GLU A 265 -3.88 -18.95 15.58
CA GLU A 265 -2.46 -18.79 15.17
C GLU A 265 -1.64 -20.09 15.23
N ASN A 266 -2.10 -21.11 15.98
CA ASN A 266 -1.40 -22.38 16.16
C ASN A 266 -1.36 -23.26 14.89
N ASN A 267 -2.24 -23.04 13.91
CA ASN A 267 -2.16 -23.71 12.60
C ASN A 267 -1.21 -22.99 11.62
N ILE A 268 -1.02 -21.67 11.78
CA ILE A 268 -0.17 -20.87 10.89
C ILE A 268 1.31 -21.19 11.12
N LYS A 269 1.72 -21.41 12.38
CA LYS A 269 3.11 -21.78 12.72
C LYS A 269 3.53 -23.16 12.22
N ASN A 270 2.59 -24.07 11.99
CA ASN A 270 2.87 -25.44 11.54
C ASN A 270 2.79 -25.62 10.00
N GLU A 271 2.11 -24.73 9.26
CA GLU A 271 1.94 -24.83 7.79
C GLU A 271 2.78 -23.82 6.95
N ILE A 272 3.57 -22.91 7.56
CA ILE A 272 4.57 -22.07 6.83
C ILE A 272 5.63 -22.92 6.09
N ILE A 273 5.68 -24.24 6.35
CA ILE A 273 6.45 -25.20 5.57
C ILE A 273 5.68 -25.52 4.27
N VAL A 274 5.70 -24.59 3.31
CA VAL A 274 5.17 -24.78 1.95
C VAL A 274 5.88 -25.97 1.31
N LYS A 275 5.19 -27.10 1.12
CA LYS A 275 5.69 -28.24 0.33
C LYS A 275 5.24 -28.09 -1.12
N ASP A 276 6.13 -28.38 -2.08
CA ASP A 276 5.80 -28.44 -3.50
C ASP A 276 4.95 -29.68 -3.83
N SER A 277 4.57 -29.83 -5.10
CA SER A 277 3.75 -30.94 -5.61
C SER A 277 4.37 -32.33 -5.44
N GLU A 278 5.64 -32.43 -5.02
CA GLU A 278 6.33 -33.69 -4.67
C GLU A 278 6.59 -33.81 -3.15
N GLY A 279 6.13 -32.85 -2.34
CA GLY A 279 6.25 -32.88 -0.87
C GLY A 279 7.50 -32.17 -0.31
N ASN A 280 8.26 -31.44 -1.13
CA ASN A 280 9.51 -30.79 -0.73
C ASN A 280 9.34 -29.32 -0.33
N ILE A 281 10.01 -28.91 0.74
CA ILE A 281 9.92 -27.55 1.29
C ILE A 281 10.40 -26.52 0.26
N LYS A 282 9.56 -25.55 -0.13
CA LYS A 282 9.89 -24.47 -1.06
C LYS A 282 10.90 -23.52 -0.43
N LEU A 283 12.06 -23.40 -1.09
CA LEU A 283 13.17 -22.54 -0.69
C LEU A 283 13.21 -21.31 -1.60
N SER A 284 13.57 -20.15 -1.04
CA SER A 284 13.86 -18.95 -1.82
C SER A 284 15.20 -19.08 -2.56
N ASN A 285 15.43 -18.29 -3.61
CA ASN A 285 16.70 -18.31 -4.35
C ASN A 285 17.90 -18.02 -3.45
N ASP A 286 17.77 -17.11 -2.47
CA ASP A 286 18.85 -16.81 -1.51
C ASP A 286 19.11 -17.99 -0.56
N GLU A 287 18.07 -18.72 -0.16
CA GLU A 287 18.20 -19.94 0.65
C GLU A 287 18.89 -21.06 -0.12
N ILE A 288 18.58 -21.21 -1.42
CA ILE A 288 19.23 -22.17 -2.31
C ILE A 288 20.73 -21.85 -2.43
N ARG A 289 21.08 -20.58 -2.69
CA ARG A 289 22.48 -20.15 -2.78
C ARG A 289 23.27 -20.41 -1.50
N ILE A 290 22.64 -20.24 -0.32
CA ILE A 290 23.26 -20.59 0.96
C ILE A 290 23.49 -22.10 1.06
N LEU A 291 22.52 -22.92 0.67
CA LEU A 291 22.64 -24.39 0.74
C LEU A 291 23.68 -24.93 -0.25
N GLU A 292 23.73 -24.39 -1.47
CA GLU A 292 24.77 -24.69 -2.48
C GLU A 292 26.16 -24.34 -1.95
N PHE A 293 26.31 -23.14 -1.38
CA PHE A 293 27.58 -22.73 -0.77
C PHE A 293 28.02 -23.66 0.36
N ILE A 294 27.09 -24.08 1.24
CA ILE A 294 27.40 -25.04 2.32
C ILE A 294 27.73 -26.43 1.74
N LYS A 295 27.08 -26.86 0.65
CA LYS A 295 27.38 -28.13 -0.04
C LYS A 295 28.82 -28.14 -0.58
N GLU A 296 29.26 -27.02 -1.15
CA GLU A 296 30.61 -26.88 -1.72
C GLU A 296 31.70 -26.66 -0.65
N ASN A 297 31.41 -25.87 0.39
CA ASN A 297 32.43 -25.39 1.35
C ASN A 297 32.30 -26.02 2.74
N GLY A 298 31.31 -26.90 2.95
CA GLY A 298 31.03 -27.61 4.20
C GLY A 298 30.32 -26.78 5.27
N TYR A 299 30.52 -25.46 5.32
CA TYR A 299 29.84 -24.58 6.27
C TYR A 299 29.72 -23.13 5.77
N ILE A 300 28.83 -22.37 6.40
CA ILE A 300 28.74 -20.92 6.25
C ILE A 300 28.66 -20.22 7.60
N ASN A 301 29.06 -18.95 7.67
CA ASN A 301 28.82 -18.08 8.82
C ASN A 301 28.42 -16.68 8.32
N ASN A 302 28.04 -15.78 9.24
CA ASN A 302 27.55 -14.45 8.87
C ASN A 302 28.61 -13.61 8.11
N THR A 303 29.90 -13.81 8.39
CA THR A 303 30.98 -13.11 7.67
C THR A 303 31.08 -13.63 6.23
N LEU A 304 31.13 -14.95 6.05
CA LEU A 304 31.19 -15.59 4.74
C LEU A 304 29.97 -15.27 3.87
N SER A 305 28.77 -15.26 4.45
CA SER A 305 27.55 -14.89 3.70
C SER A 305 27.56 -13.45 3.17
N ARG A 306 28.29 -12.54 3.84
CA ARG A 306 28.43 -11.15 3.40
C ARG A 306 29.52 -10.98 2.34
N MET A 307 30.61 -11.75 2.46
CA MET A 307 31.76 -11.66 1.56
C MET A 307 31.52 -12.42 0.25
N GLU A 308 31.04 -13.66 0.33
CA GLU A 308 30.95 -14.57 -0.82
C GLU A 308 29.58 -14.53 -1.50
N LEU A 309 28.51 -14.24 -0.74
CA LEU A 309 27.14 -14.19 -1.27
C LEU A 309 26.56 -12.76 -1.35
N GLU A 310 27.37 -11.74 -1.04
CA GLU A 310 27.00 -10.31 -1.05
C GLU A 310 25.74 -9.97 -0.23
N LEU A 311 25.40 -10.78 0.78
CA LEU A 311 24.19 -10.59 1.57
C LEU A 311 24.37 -9.48 2.61
N LYS A 312 23.31 -8.71 2.88
CA LYS A 312 23.30 -7.74 4.01
C LYS A 312 23.22 -8.47 5.34
N LYS A 313 23.87 -7.95 6.39
CA LYS A 313 23.95 -8.58 7.73
C LYS A 313 22.60 -9.03 8.30
N HIS A 314 21.56 -8.18 8.24
CA HIS A 314 20.22 -8.52 8.74
C HIS A 314 19.59 -9.65 7.91
N ARG A 315 19.69 -9.54 6.58
CA ARG A 315 19.16 -10.51 5.63
C ARG A 315 19.79 -11.89 5.80
N SER A 316 21.10 -11.97 6.05
CA SER A 316 21.78 -13.24 6.34
C SER A 316 21.24 -13.92 7.59
N VAL A 317 20.95 -13.15 8.65
CA VAL A 317 20.38 -13.70 9.90
C VAL A 317 18.97 -14.25 9.66
N ASP A 318 18.14 -13.50 8.93
CA ASP A 318 16.77 -13.93 8.61
C ASP A 318 16.77 -15.22 7.78
N LEU A 319 17.67 -15.32 6.79
CA LEU A 319 17.82 -16.51 5.95
C LEU A 319 18.30 -17.73 6.75
N PHE A 320 19.27 -17.55 7.66
CA PHE A 320 19.71 -18.65 8.53
C PHE A 320 18.62 -19.10 9.49
N ASN A 321 17.85 -18.18 10.07
CA ASN A 321 16.73 -18.53 10.93
C ASN A 321 15.64 -19.28 10.17
N SER A 322 15.34 -18.86 8.94
CA SER A 322 14.40 -19.55 8.06
C SER A 322 14.87 -20.97 7.74
N LEU A 323 16.13 -21.14 7.31
CA LEU A 323 16.71 -22.46 7.01
C LEU A 323 16.80 -23.38 8.23
N LEU A 324 17.07 -22.83 9.42
CA LEU A 324 17.02 -23.56 10.69
C LEU A 324 15.59 -24.04 11.00
N SER A 325 14.58 -23.17 10.87
CA SER A 325 13.19 -23.56 11.09
C SER A 325 12.68 -24.61 10.09
N LYS A 326 13.28 -24.66 8.90
CA LYS A 326 13.01 -25.67 7.86
C LYS A 326 13.84 -26.95 8.03
N ASN A 327 14.67 -27.07 9.07
CA ASN A 327 15.60 -28.17 9.31
C ASN A 327 16.54 -28.45 8.13
N LYS A 328 16.93 -27.42 7.35
CA LYS A 328 17.82 -27.56 6.20
C LYS A 328 19.29 -27.30 6.53
N ILE A 329 19.57 -26.62 7.64
CA ILE A 329 20.91 -26.40 8.18
C ILE A 329 20.92 -26.66 9.69
N LEU A 330 22.09 -26.97 10.24
CA LEU A 330 22.34 -27.11 11.67
C LEU A 330 23.27 -26.00 12.14
N ARG A 331 22.96 -25.38 13.29
CA ARG A 331 23.84 -24.40 13.92
C ARG A 331 24.80 -25.10 14.86
N THR A 332 26.10 -24.92 14.64
CA THR A 332 27.16 -25.43 15.51
C THR A 332 28.03 -24.29 16.03
N GLY A 333 28.58 -24.44 17.24
CA GLY A 333 29.42 -23.43 17.89
C GLY A 333 28.66 -22.29 18.58
N THR A 334 29.41 -21.43 19.27
CA THR A 334 28.89 -20.31 20.06
C THR A 334 29.68 -19.02 19.80
N GLY A 335 29.04 -17.87 20.00
CA GLY A 335 29.68 -16.55 19.83
C GLY A 335 30.21 -16.30 18.41
N ASN A 336 31.47 -15.91 18.29
CA ASN A 336 32.14 -15.66 17.02
C ASN A 336 32.52 -16.93 16.23
N LYS A 337 32.30 -18.12 16.80
CA LYS A 337 32.58 -19.42 16.17
C LYS A 337 31.32 -20.12 15.64
N VAL A 338 30.20 -19.39 15.52
CA VAL A 338 28.96 -19.96 14.97
C VAL A 338 29.15 -20.32 13.50
N ARG A 339 28.82 -21.56 13.16
CA ARG A 339 28.82 -22.11 11.80
C ARG A 339 27.48 -22.78 11.52
N TYR A 340 27.09 -22.78 10.26
CA TYR A 340 25.90 -23.47 9.78
C TYR A 340 26.33 -24.54 8.77
N THR A 341 25.90 -25.79 8.99
CA THR A 341 26.25 -26.96 8.17
C THR A 341 25.00 -27.68 7.68
N LEU A 342 25.10 -28.53 6.66
CA LEU A 342 23.99 -29.40 6.26
C LEU A 342 23.77 -30.51 7.30
N PRO A 343 22.52 -30.95 7.56
CA PRO A 343 22.24 -32.18 8.29
C PRO A 343 22.65 -33.42 7.47
N ASP A 344 23.05 -34.49 8.14
CA ASP A 344 23.65 -35.70 7.54
C ASP A 344 22.76 -36.48 6.54
N GLY A 345 21.53 -36.04 6.26
CA GLY A 345 20.63 -36.60 5.23
C GLY A 345 20.15 -35.62 4.14
N VAL A 346 20.57 -34.35 4.17
CA VAL A 346 20.12 -33.33 3.19
C VAL A 346 21.06 -33.25 1.98
N ALA A 347 22.32 -33.69 2.12
CA ALA A 347 23.29 -33.72 1.03
C ALA A 347 22.84 -34.62 -0.14
N GLU A 348 22.20 -35.76 0.15
CA GLU A 348 21.68 -36.71 -0.86
C GLU A 348 20.43 -36.17 -1.59
N GLN A 349 19.57 -35.39 -0.93
CA GLN A 349 18.39 -34.80 -1.56
C GLN A 349 18.73 -33.70 -2.55
N LEU A 350 19.80 -32.92 -2.31
CA LEU A 350 20.24 -31.85 -3.20
C LEU A 350 20.99 -32.36 -4.43
N SER A 351 21.65 -33.53 -4.37
CA SER A 351 22.24 -34.16 -5.56
C SER A 351 21.19 -34.65 -6.56
N MET A 352 20.01 -35.08 -6.10
CA MET A 352 18.93 -35.56 -7.01
C MET A 352 18.19 -34.42 -7.75
N ILE A 353 18.32 -33.18 -7.28
CA ILE A 353 17.68 -32.00 -7.92
C ILE A 353 18.50 -31.51 -9.13
N GLU A 354 19.80 -31.75 -9.16
CA GLU A 354 20.69 -31.35 -10.27
C GLU A 354 20.61 -32.31 -11.47
N GLU A 355 20.27 -33.59 -11.29
CA GLU A 355 20.11 -34.56 -12.39
C GLU A 355 18.80 -34.40 -13.19
N LYS A 356 17.87 -33.55 -12.73
CA LYS A 356 16.58 -33.28 -13.38
C LYS A 356 16.49 -31.90 -14.08
N LYS A 357 17.59 -31.17 -14.18
CA LYS A 357 17.74 -30.00 -15.07
C LYS A 357 18.64 -30.37 -16.24
#